data_AF-A0A2V9PMP8-F1
#
_entry.id   AF-A0A2V9PMP8-F1
#
_cell.length_a   1.000
_cell.length_b   1.000
_cell.length_c   1.000
_cell.angle_alpha   90.00
_cell.angle_beta   90.00
_cell.angle_gamma   90.00
#
_symmetry.space_group_name_H-M   'P 1'
#
loop_
_entity.id
_entity.type
_entity.pdbx_description
1 polymer ?
#
loop_
_entity_poly.entity_id
_entity_poly.type
_entity_poly.pdbx_seq_one_letter_code
_entity_poly.pdbx_strand_id
1 'polypeptide(L)'
;MITRHFSLLLLLGSLLPAQEQVRAVVPAHAPSSNRFLSPGVDAGDYLYISGQGPHRADGTVPSAPDAQFRQALDNVKTIVESAGLTLENVVYVQVYLTDISSYSQMNRVFGEYFPKTPPARAVLGVYALPDPPVEINAVAVRNFEGRRVIHPPNFSTAESASPGILTHDRLFISSMAGVDPATGKVPDDPAAQVDLALDRMQSVVRAAGLG
;
A
#
# COMPACT_ATOMS: atom_id res chain seq x y z
N MET A 1 -13.28 64.65 -34.78
CA MET A 1 -13.31 64.51 -33.30
C MET A 1 -13.91 63.16 -32.94
N ILE A 2 -13.22 62.44 -32.05
CA ILE A 2 -13.63 61.25 -31.29
C ILE A 2 -13.33 59.88 -31.95
N THR A 3 -12.11 59.44 -31.65
CA THR A 3 -11.57 58.08 -31.68
C THR A 3 -12.31 57.20 -30.65
N ARG A 4 -12.93 56.09 -31.05
CA ARG A 4 -13.43 55.07 -30.11
C ARG A 4 -12.47 53.89 -30.08
N HIS A 5 -11.67 53.83 -29.02
CA HIS A 5 -10.79 52.70 -28.72
C HIS A 5 -11.64 51.51 -28.25
N PHE A 6 -11.50 50.37 -28.91
CA PHE A 6 -12.01 49.08 -28.45
C PHE A 6 -10.95 48.49 -27.50
N SER A 7 -11.17 48.58 -26.19
CA SER A 7 -10.34 47.87 -25.21
C SER A 7 -10.83 46.43 -25.10
N LEU A 8 -10.07 45.53 -25.73
CA LEU A 8 -10.19 44.08 -25.55
C LEU A 8 -9.62 43.73 -24.17
N LEU A 9 -10.48 43.48 -23.18
CA LEU A 9 -10.05 43.02 -21.86
C LEU A 9 -9.81 41.50 -21.92
N LEU A 10 -8.57 41.11 -22.23
CA LEU A 10 -8.09 39.73 -22.05
C LEU A 10 -7.98 39.45 -20.55
N LEU A 11 -8.99 38.80 -19.98
CA LEU A 11 -8.87 38.13 -18.68
C LEU A 11 -7.89 36.97 -18.82
N LEU A 12 -6.59 37.24 -18.62
CA LEU A 12 -5.65 36.19 -18.23
C LEU A 12 -6.06 35.71 -16.84
N GLY A 13 -6.94 34.70 -16.81
CA GLY A 13 -7.11 33.88 -15.62
C GLY A 13 -5.76 33.25 -15.32
N SER A 14 -5.13 33.70 -14.24
CA SER A 14 -3.91 33.08 -13.72
C SER A 14 -4.21 31.60 -13.45
N LEU A 15 -3.65 30.73 -14.28
CA LEU A 15 -3.46 29.31 -13.97
C LEU A 15 -2.46 29.26 -12.81
N LEU A 16 -2.94 29.55 -11.60
CA LEU A 16 -2.29 29.03 -10.42
C LEU A 16 -2.32 27.51 -10.59
N PRO A 17 -1.18 26.80 -10.54
CA PRO A 17 -1.23 25.35 -10.44
C PRO A 17 -2.17 25.04 -9.28
N ALA A 18 -3.15 24.16 -9.54
CA ALA A 18 -4.06 23.71 -8.50
C ALA A 18 -3.18 23.31 -7.30
N GLN A 19 -3.30 24.07 -6.22
CA GLN A 19 -2.56 23.78 -5.00
C GLN A 19 -2.85 22.31 -4.71
N GLU A 20 -1.80 21.50 -4.63
CA GLU A 20 -1.90 20.07 -4.36
C GLU A 20 -2.47 19.91 -2.95
N GLN A 21 -3.79 19.98 -2.85
CA GLN A 21 -4.49 20.09 -1.58
C GLN A 21 -4.55 18.70 -0.99
N VAL A 22 -3.71 18.48 0.01
CA VAL A 22 -3.82 17.33 0.90
C VAL A 22 -5.24 17.30 1.47
N ARG A 23 -6.00 16.26 1.14
CA ARG A 23 -7.39 16.10 1.58
C ARG A 23 -7.61 14.76 2.27
N ALA A 24 -8.42 14.77 3.32
CA ALA A 24 -8.91 13.54 3.92
C ALA A 24 -9.85 12.81 2.94
N VAL A 25 -9.66 11.51 2.82
CA VAL A 25 -10.57 10.59 2.12
C VAL A 25 -11.33 9.82 3.18
N VAL A 26 -12.61 10.15 3.32
CA VAL A 26 -13.53 9.51 4.26
C VAL A 26 -14.62 8.82 3.45
N PRO A 27 -14.63 7.48 3.36
CA PRO A 27 -15.72 6.79 2.70
C PRO A 27 -17.07 7.08 3.35
N ALA A 28 -18.12 7.22 2.54
CA ALA A 28 -19.47 7.49 3.04
C ALA A 28 -19.98 6.40 4.00
N HIS A 29 -19.44 5.19 3.90
CA HIS A 29 -19.82 4.02 4.72
C HIS A 29 -18.62 3.46 5.48
N ALA A 30 -17.61 4.29 5.78
CA ALA A 30 -16.49 3.86 6.59
C ALA A 30 -16.99 3.39 7.98
N PRO A 31 -16.36 2.37 8.58
CA PRO A 31 -16.61 1.99 9.96
C PRO A 31 -16.59 3.22 10.86
N SER A 32 -17.62 3.39 11.69
CA SER A 32 -17.83 4.58 12.53
C SER A 32 -16.81 4.75 13.67
N SER A 33 -15.74 3.95 13.71
CA SER A 33 -15.01 3.66 14.94
C SER A 33 -13.82 4.57 15.23
N ASN A 34 -13.31 5.40 14.31
CA ASN A 34 -12.10 6.17 14.62
C ASN A 34 -12.23 7.69 14.36
N ARG A 35 -12.70 8.41 15.39
CA ARG A 35 -12.73 9.90 15.41
C ARG A 35 -11.34 10.54 15.45
N PHE A 36 -10.27 9.76 15.62
CA PHE A 36 -8.93 10.28 15.88
C PHE A 36 -8.02 10.31 14.64
N LEU A 37 -8.42 9.71 13.51
CA LEU A 37 -7.62 9.63 12.30
C LEU A 37 -8.46 9.69 11.02
N SER A 38 -7.85 10.17 9.93
CA SER A 38 -8.47 10.11 8.59
C SER A 38 -8.28 8.71 8.01
N PRO A 39 -9.32 8.02 7.50
CA PRO A 39 -9.17 6.68 6.92
C PRO A 39 -8.15 6.65 5.78
N GLY A 40 -8.17 7.68 4.93
CA GLY A 40 -7.10 7.95 3.98
C GLY A 40 -6.78 9.43 3.88
N VAL A 41 -5.60 9.74 3.36
CA VAL A 41 -5.15 11.09 3.02
C VAL A 41 -4.63 11.08 1.60
N ASP A 42 -5.32 11.80 0.73
CA ASP A 42 -4.94 12.05 -0.65
C ASP A 42 -4.01 13.25 -0.68
N ALA A 43 -2.75 12.99 -1.02
CA ALA A 43 -1.66 13.97 -1.04
C ALA A 43 -1.20 14.27 -2.48
N GLY A 44 -2.12 14.20 -3.44
CA GLY A 44 -1.85 14.44 -4.86
C GLY A 44 -1.42 13.17 -5.58
N ASP A 45 -0.12 12.96 -5.72
CA ASP A 45 0.44 11.77 -6.40
C ASP A 45 0.22 10.46 -5.63
N TYR A 46 0.07 10.57 -4.31
CA TYR A 46 -0.05 9.45 -3.40
C TYR A 46 -1.32 9.51 -2.56
N LEU A 47 -1.91 8.34 -2.33
CA LEU A 47 -2.93 8.11 -1.31
C LEU A 47 -2.31 7.27 -0.19
N TYR A 48 -2.35 7.78 1.03
CA TYR A 48 -1.95 7.05 2.23
C TYR A 48 -3.20 6.56 2.96
N ILE A 49 -3.27 5.26 3.25
CA ILE A 49 -4.40 4.62 3.91
C ILE A 49 -3.98 4.23 5.33
N SER A 50 -4.72 4.68 6.33
CA SER A 50 -4.52 4.30 7.73
C SER A 50 -4.88 2.84 7.99
N GLY A 51 -4.43 2.29 9.13
CA GLY A 51 -4.72 0.92 9.53
C GLY A 51 -6.21 0.59 9.47
N GLN A 52 -6.55 -0.44 8.69
CA GLN A 52 -7.90 -0.96 8.54
C GLN A 52 -7.98 -2.35 9.20
N GLY A 53 -8.83 -2.46 10.22
CA GLY A 53 -9.16 -3.71 10.88
C GLY A 53 -10.40 -4.41 10.29
N PRO A 54 -10.89 -5.47 10.94
CA PRO A 54 -11.95 -6.33 10.42
C PRO A 54 -13.37 -5.82 10.73
N HIS A 55 -13.52 -4.56 11.16
CA HIS A 55 -14.84 -3.98 11.45
C HIS A 55 -15.59 -3.62 10.17
N ARG A 56 -16.88 -3.93 10.14
CA ARG A 56 -17.82 -3.45 9.12
C ARG A 56 -18.25 -2.01 9.40
N ALA A 57 -18.94 -1.42 8.43
CA ALA A 57 -19.57 -0.11 8.56
C ALA A 57 -20.49 0.00 9.79
N ASP A 58 -21.22 -1.08 10.11
CA ASP A 58 -22.12 -1.18 11.27
C ASP A 58 -21.39 -1.48 12.59
N GLY A 59 -20.05 -1.54 12.58
CA GLY A 59 -19.21 -1.84 13.73
C GLY A 59 -19.04 -3.33 14.04
N THR A 60 -19.80 -4.22 13.38
CA THR A 60 -19.68 -5.67 13.60
C THR A 60 -18.39 -6.24 13.02
N VAL A 61 -17.92 -7.36 13.58
CA VAL A 61 -16.77 -8.11 13.07
C VAL A 61 -17.25 -9.48 12.58
N PRO A 62 -16.84 -9.95 11.38
CA PRO A 62 -17.12 -11.31 10.94
C PRO A 62 -16.60 -12.35 11.94
N SER A 63 -17.29 -13.48 12.10
CA SER A 63 -16.86 -14.54 13.02
C SER A 63 -15.76 -15.43 12.46
N ALA A 64 -15.73 -15.67 11.15
CA ALA A 64 -14.74 -16.52 10.50
C ALA A 64 -13.43 -15.76 10.24
N PRO A 65 -12.24 -16.33 10.53
CA PRO A 65 -10.95 -15.66 10.31
C PRO A 65 -10.73 -15.19 8.86
N ASP A 66 -11.08 -16.01 7.86
CA ASP A 66 -11.00 -15.59 6.45
C ASP A 66 -11.86 -14.37 6.16
N ALA A 67 -13.06 -14.31 6.73
CA ALA A 67 -13.97 -13.20 6.55
C ALA A 67 -13.45 -11.93 7.24
N GLN A 68 -12.70 -12.05 8.34
CA GLN A 68 -12.04 -10.91 8.99
C GLN A 68 -10.92 -10.33 8.12
N PHE A 69 -10.08 -11.17 7.51
CA PHE A 69 -9.06 -10.72 6.56
C PHE A 69 -9.67 -10.05 5.33
N ARG A 70 -10.75 -10.63 4.77
CA ARG A 70 -11.51 -10.03 3.67
C ARG A 70 -12.06 -8.66 4.06
N GLN A 71 -12.66 -8.55 5.24
CA GLN A 71 -13.24 -7.30 5.69
C GLN A 71 -12.19 -6.19 5.82
N ALA A 72 -11.00 -6.50 6.36
CA ALA A 72 -9.90 -5.53 6.42
C ALA A 72 -9.45 -5.06 5.02
N LEU A 73 -9.36 -5.98 4.05
CA LEU A 73 -9.03 -5.64 2.66
C LEU A 73 -10.15 -4.88 1.95
N ASP A 74 -11.41 -5.22 2.21
CA ASP A 74 -12.59 -4.48 1.71
C ASP A 74 -12.63 -3.05 2.23
N ASN A 75 -12.22 -2.84 3.48
CA ASN A 75 -12.09 -1.50 4.06
C ASN A 75 -10.99 -0.69 3.34
N VAL A 76 -9.82 -1.28 3.09
CA VAL A 76 -8.76 -0.64 2.28
C VAL A 76 -9.28 -0.32 0.89
N LYS A 77 -9.93 -1.28 0.21
CA LYS A 77 -10.52 -1.12 -1.12
C LYS A 77 -11.51 0.04 -1.14
N THR A 78 -12.40 0.12 -0.16
CA THR A 78 -13.41 1.17 -0.05
C THR A 78 -12.79 2.57 0.03
N ILE A 79 -11.66 2.71 0.74
CA ILE A 79 -10.92 3.99 0.85
C ILE A 79 -10.26 4.34 -0.48
N VAL A 80 -9.60 3.37 -1.12
CA VAL A 80 -8.97 3.54 -2.44
C VAL A 80 -10.01 3.96 -3.49
N GLU A 81 -11.17 3.30 -3.53
CA GLU A 81 -12.27 3.62 -4.45
C GLU A 81 -12.89 4.99 -4.15
N SER A 82 -12.98 5.39 -2.87
CA SER A 82 -13.45 6.73 -2.48
C SER A 82 -12.52 7.86 -2.95
N ALA A 83 -11.26 7.55 -3.23
CA ALA A 83 -10.29 8.48 -3.84
C ALA A 83 -10.33 8.47 -5.39
N GLY A 84 -11.24 7.71 -5.99
CA GLY A 84 -11.34 7.51 -7.44
C GLY A 84 -10.27 6.59 -8.02
N LEU A 85 -9.69 5.70 -7.21
CA LEU A 85 -8.65 4.75 -7.60
C LEU A 85 -9.17 3.31 -7.55
N THR A 86 -8.34 2.34 -7.94
CA THR A 86 -8.63 0.91 -7.83
C THR A 86 -7.52 0.19 -7.05
N LEU A 87 -7.70 -1.08 -6.69
CA LEU A 87 -6.63 -1.85 -6.01
C LEU A 87 -5.35 -1.98 -6.84
N GLU A 88 -5.41 -1.85 -8.17
CA GLU A 88 -4.21 -1.79 -9.01
C GLU A 88 -3.32 -0.58 -8.70
N ASN A 89 -3.87 0.46 -8.07
CA ASN A 89 -3.13 1.63 -7.63
C ASN A 89 -2.30 1.39 -6.38
N VAL A 90 -2.56 0.33 -5.61
CA VAL A 90 -1.82 0.03 -4.38
C VAL A 90 -0.43 -0.46 -4.74
N VAL A 91 0.60 0.23 -4.24
CA VAL A 91 2.02 -0.08 -4.49
C VAL A 91 2.71 -0.67 -3.27
N TYR A 92 2.19 -0.41 -2.07
CA TYR A 92 2.71 -0.95 -0.83
C TYR A 92 1.60 -1.30 0.16
N VAL A 93 1.76 -2.41 0.86
CA VAL A 93 0.87 -2.83 1.96
C VAL A 93 1.71 -3.27 3.14
N GLN A 94 1.31 -2.87 4.34
CA GLN A 94 1.85 -3.43 5.56
C GLN A 94 0.71 -4.10 6.34
N VAL A 95 0.94 -5.35 6.73
CA VAL A 95 -0.04 -6.18 7.44
C VAL A 95 0.51 -6.48 8.83
N TYR A 96 -0.34 -6.37 9.83
CA TYR A 96 -0.07 -6.76 11.21
C TYR A 96 -1.02 -7.89 11.59
N LEU A 97 -0.49 -8.97 12.17
CA LEU A 97 -1.25 -10.12 12.63
C LEU A 97 -1.00 -10.34 14.13
N THR A 98 -2.05 -10.47 14.94
CA THR A 98 -1.89 -10.87 16.35
C THR A 98 -1.53 -12.35 16.51
N ASP A 99 -1.82 -13.16 15.49
CA ASP A 99 -1.42 -14.57 15.40
C ASP A 99 -0.74 -14.83 14.06
N ILE A 100 0.58 -14.96 14.09
CA ILE A 100 1.39 -15.19 12.89
C ILE A 100 1.16 -16.58 12.28
N SER A 101 0.58 -17.54 13.03
CA SER A 101 0.22 -18.85 12.47
C SER A 101 -0.85 -18.75 11.38
N SER A 102 -1.61 -17.66 11.36
CA SER A 102 -2.60 -17.34 10.33
C SER A 102 -1.99 -16.79 9.02
N TYR A 103 -0.65 -16.67 8.92
CA TYR A 103 0.04 -16.11 7.75
C TYR A 103 -0.36 -16.75 6.43
N SER A 104 -0.38 -18.08 6.36
CA SER A 104 -0.75 -18.82 5.15
C SER A 104 -2.21 -18.62 4.76
N GLN A 105 -3.09 -18.46 5.75
CA GLN A 105 -4.51 -18.19 5.53
C GLN A 105 -4.72 -16.77 4.97
N MET A 106 -4.12 -15.78 5.63
CA MET A 106 -4.13 -14.40 5.17
C MET A 106 -3.56 -14.26 3.75
N ASN A 107 -2.46 -14.96 3.43
CA ASN A 107 -1.88 -14.91 2.08
C ASN A 107 -2.80 -15.44 0.98
N ARG A 108 -3.61 -16.47 1.27
CA ARG A 108 -4.62 -16.96 0.30
C ARG A 108 -5.64 -15.87 0.00
N VAL A 109 -6.23 -15.29 1.04
CA VAL A 109 -7.20 -14.19 0.88
C VAL A 109 -6.56 -13.01 0.16
N PHE A 110 -5.33 -12.61 0.54
CA PHE A 110 -4.61 -11.51 -0.08
C PHE A 110 -4.41 -11.71 -1.59
N GLY A 111 -4.06 -12.93 -2.01
CA GLY A 111 -3.87 -13.27 -3.43
C GLY A 111 -5.15 -13.15 -4.27
N GLU A 112 -6.33 -13.22 -3.65
CA GLU A 112 -7.61 -13.00 -4.35
C GLU A 112 -7.86 -11.52 -4.65
N TYR A 113 -7.35 -10.61 -3.82
CA TYR A 113 -7.46 -9.16 -4.01
C TYR A 113 -6.41 -8.61 -4.97
N PHE A 114 -5.24 -9.27 -5.02
CA PHE A 114 -4.11 -8.87 -5.86
C PHE A 114 -3.64 -10.03 -6.77
N PRO A 115 -4.49 -10.50 -7.70
CA PRO A 115 -4.19 -11.67 -8.53
C PRO A 115 -3.11 -11.41 -9.59
N LYS A 116 -2.84 -10.15 -9.89
CA LYS A 116 -1.85 -9.70 -10.89
C LYS A 116 -1.08 -8.53 -10.31
N THR A 117 0.24 -8.58 -10.38
CA THR A 117 1.11 -7.48 -9.93
C THR A 117 0.79 -7.03 -8.50
N PRO A 118 0.92 -7.94 -7.50
CA PRO A 118 0.66 -7.57 -6.12
C PRO A 118 1.60 -6.44 -5.65
N PRO A 119 1.17 -5.61 -4.68
CA PRO A 119 2.02 -4.55 -4.15
C PRO A 119 3.27 -5.13 -3.48
N ALA A 120 4.28 -4.27 -3.28
CA ALA A 120 5.30 -4.58 -2.28
C ALA A 120 4.63 -4.71 -0.91
N ARG A 121 5.11 -5.62 -0.06
CA ARG A 121 4.42 -5.96 1.18
C ARG A 121 5.36 -6.30 2.32
N ALA A 122 4.94 -5.91 3.51
CA ALA A 122 5.50 -6.41 4.76
C ALA A 122 4.40 -7.04 5.61
N VAL A 123 4.74 -8.10 6.36
CA VAL A 123 3.84 -8.77 7.29
C VAL A 123 4.56 -9.00 8.60
N LEU A 124 3.97 -8.55 9.69
CA LEU A 124 4.56 -8.66 11.02
C LEU A 124 3.59 -9.35 11.99
N GLY A 125 4.12 -10.29 12.78
CA GLY A 125 3.44 -10.77 13.97
C GLY A 125 3.59 -9.71 15.07
N VAL A 126 2.48 -9.32 15.70
CA VAL A 126 2.45 -8.32 16.78
C VAL A 126 1.80 -8.90 18.02
N TYR A 127 2.15 -8.37 19.19
CA TYR A 127 1.59 -8.85 20.46
C TYR A 127 0.09 -8.55 20.59
N ALA A 128 -0.34 -7.36 20.16
CA ALA A 128 -1.72 -6.92 20.25
C ALA A 128 -2.02 -5.84 19.20
N LEU A 129 -3.30 -5.70 18.87
CA LEU A 129 -3.86 -4.64 18.04
C LEU A 129 -5.08 -4.03 18.76
N PRO A 130 -5.45 -2.77 18.49
CA PRO A 130 -6.71 -2.21 18.98
C PRO A 130 -7.91 -3.03 18.51
N ASP A 131 -7.91 -3.40 17.22
CA ASP A 131 -8.98 -4.13 16.55
C ASP A 131 -8.45 -5.46 15.97
N PRO A 132 -8.30 -6.51 16.80
CA PRO A 132 -7.73 -7.80 16.36
C PRO A 132 -8.67 -8.57 15.40
N PRO A 133 -8.15 -9.54 14.63
CA PRO A 133 -6.78 -10.08 14.67
C PRO A 133 -5.82 -9.49 13.62
N VAL A 134 -6.28 -8.56 12.80
CA VAL A 134 -5.54 -8.04 11.65
C VAL A 134 -5.70 -6.53 11.54
N GLU A 135 -4.63 -5.85 11.15
CA GLU A 135 -4.66 -4.45 10.74
C GLU A 135 -3.83 -4.28 9.47
N ILE A 136 -4.35 -3.51 8.50
CA ILE A 136 -3.71 -3.30 7.19
C ILE A 136 -3.65 -1.81 6.88
N ASN A 137 -2.44 -1.28 6.67
CA ASN A 137 -2.24 0.04 6.06
C ASN A 137 -1.66 -0.13 4.65
N ALA A 138 -1.88 0.88 3.81
CA ALA A 138 -1.51 0.80 2.40
C ALA A 138 -1.09 2.16 1.84
N VAL A 139 -0.33 2.12 0.76
CA VAL A 139 0.03 3.28 -0.06
C VAL A 139 -0.39 2.99 -1.49
N ALA A 140 -1.09 3.92 -2.11
CA ALA A 140 -1.46 3.87 -3.51
C ALA A 140 -0.91 5.08 -4.29
N VAL A 141 -0.65 4.88 -5.58
CA VAL A 141 -0.24 5.94 -6.52
C VAL A 141 -1.40 6.30 -7.44
N ARG A 142 -1.56 7.59 -7.74
CA ARG A 142 -2.59 8.05 -8.67
C ARG A 142 -2.21 7.80 -10.13
N ASN A 143 -0.94 8.03 -10.46
CA ASN A 143 -0.39 7.86 -11.81
C ASN A 143 0.53 6.62 -11.86
N PHE A 144 0.46 5.88 -12.96
CA PHE A 144 1.35 4.74 -13.25
C PHE A 144 2.62 5.13 -13.99
N GLU A 145 2.80 6.40 -14.32
CA GLU A 145 4.05 6.91 -14.90
C GLU A 145 5.24 6.59 -14.00
N GLY A 146 6.29 6.00 -14.59
CA GLY A 146 7.45 5.51 -13.87
C GLY A 146 7.20 4.25 -13.01
N ARG A 147 5.97 3.72 -12.94
CA ARG A 147 5.67 2.52 -12.15
C ARG A 147 6.27 1.28 -12.82
N ARG A 148 7.14 0.58 -12.09
CA ARG A 148 7.74 -0.69 -12.53
C ARG A 148 7.83 -1.69 -11.40
N VAL A 149 7.39 -2.91 -11.66
CA VAL A 149 7.61 -4.04 -10.75
C VAL A 149 9.08 -4.44 -10.83
N ILE A 150 9.74 -4.52 -9.69
CA ILE A 150 11.14 -4.89 -9.59
C ILE A 150 11.24 -6.35 -9.15
N HIS A 151 11.76 -7.19 -10.04
CA HIS A 151 12.04 -8.59 -9.78
C HIS A 151 13.54 -8.86 -9.98
N PRO A 152 14.31 -9.07 -8.89
CA PRO A 152 15.68 -9.51 -9.00
C PRO A 152 15.75 -10.96 -9.56
N PRO A 153 16.83 -11.35 -10.25
CA PRO A 153 16.95 -12.66 -10.90
C PRO A 153 16.76 -13.88 -9.97
N ASN A 154 17.06 -13.73 -8.68
CA ASN A 154 17.04 -14.83 -7.70
C ASN A 154 15.76 -14.87 -6.85
N PHE A 155 14.71 -14.16 -7.27
CA PHE A 155 13.43 -14.12 -6.55
C PHE A 155 12.37 -14.97 -7.25
N SER A 156 11.54 -15.64 -6.46
CA SER A 156 10.37 -16.36 -6.97
C SER A 156 9.32 -15.39 -7.51
N THR A 157 8.63 -15.80 -8.57
CA THR A 157 7.47 -15.08 -9.14
C THR A 157 6.13 -15.58 -8.59
N ALA A 158 6.14 -16.62 -7.75
CA ALA A 158 4.95 -17.25 -7.18
C ALA A 158 4.47 -16.62 -5.86
N GLU A 159 5.12 -15.54 -5.41
CA GLU A 159 4.80 -14.90 -4.14
C GLU A 159 3.58 -13.97 -4.26
N SER A 160 2.78 -13.86 -3.17
CA SER A 160 1.64 -12.95 -3.09
C SER A 160 2.02 -11.47 -2.90
N ALA A 161 3.29 -11.12 -3.14
CA ALA A 161 3.84 -9.77 -3.05
C ALA A 161 4.96 -9.58 -4.08
N SER A 162 5.10 -8.37 -4.60
CA SER A 162 6.24 -8.04 -5.46
C SER A 162 7.48 -7.72 -4.62
N PRO A 163 8.71 -8.13 -5.02
CA PRO A 163 9.93 -7.82 -4.25
C PRO A 163 10.16 -6.32 -4.07
N GLY A 164 9.85 -5.54 -5.10
CA GLY A 164 9.70 -4.10 -4.98
C GLY A 164 8.83 -3.50 -6.08
N ILE A 165 8.32 -2.30 -5.83
CA ILE A 165 7.61 -1.46 -6.79
C ILE A 165 8.35 -0.12 -6.86
N LEU A 166 8.94 0.17 -8.01
CA LEU A 166 9.47 1.49 -8.33
C LEU A 166 8.33 2.36 -8.83
N THR A 167 8.32 3.61 -8.42
CA THR A 167 7.45 4.70 -8.87
C THR A 167 8.31 5.84 -9.40
N HIS A 168 7.71 6.94 -9.82
CA HIS A 168 8.45 8.07 -10.40
C HIS A 168 9.52 8.66 -9.45
N ASP A 169 9.29 8.63 -8.12
CA ASP A 169 10.19 9.23 -7.12
C ASP A 169 10.61 8.25 -6.00
N ARG A 170 10.01 7.06 -5.89
CA ARG A 170 10.25 6.14 -4.74
C ARG A 170 10.34 4.67 -5.16
N LEU A 171 11.19 3.93 -4.44
CA LEU A 171 11.22 2.47 -4.47
C LEU A 171 10.59 1.92 -3.17
N PHE A 172 9.48 1.21 -3.31
CA PHE A 172 8.89 0.42 -2.22
C PHE A 172 9.48 -0.98 -2.25
N ILE A 173 10.08 -1.43 -1.14
CA ILE A 173 10.70 -2.75 -1.02
C ILE A 173 9.87 -3.58 -0.04
N SER A 174 9.57 -4.83 -0.39
CA SER A 174 8.93 -5.78 0.52
C SER A 174 9.82 -6.10 1.72
N SER A 175 9.24 -6.56 2.83
CA SER A 175 10.04 -7.10 3.93
C SER A 175 10.85 -8.29 3.42
N MET A 176 12.15 -8.31 3.68
CA MET A 176 13.04 -9.41 3.30
C MET A 176 13.34 -10.29 4.50
N ALA A 177 13.01 -11.57 4.39
CA ALA A 177 13.39 -12.55 5.40
C ALA A 177 14.89 -12.87 5.30
N GLY A 178 15.53 -13.12 6.44
CA GLY A 178 16.89 -13.65 6.54
C GLY A 178 16.97 -15.13 6.16
N VAL A 179 16.41 -15.48 5.00
CA VAL A 179 16.35 -16.84 4.46
C VAL A 179 17.40 -16.96 3.37
N ASP A 180 18.19 -18.02 3.46
CA ASP A 180 19.17 -18.38 2.44
C ASP A 180 18.43 -18.71 1.13
N PRO A 181 18.64 -17.94 0.04
CA PRO A 181 17.94 -18.17 -1.22
C PRO A 181 18.34 -19.48 -1.91
N ALA A 182 19.50 -20.07 -1.59
CA ALA A 182 19.94 -21.33 -2.18
C ALA A 182 19.29 -22.54 -1.50
N THR A 183 19.10 -22.48 -0.18
CA THR A 183 18.61 -23.61 0.61
C THR A 183 17.16 -23.46 1.09
N GLY A 184 16.62 -22.24 1.08
CA GLY A 184 15.33 -21.90 1.67
C GLY A 184 15.30 -21.95 3.20
N LYS A 185 16.45 -22.07 3.86
CA LYS A 185 16.55 -22.18 5.32
C LYS A 185 16.89 -20.85 5.97
N VAL A 186 16.38 -20.65 7.18
CA VAL A 186 16.78 -19.55 8.06
C VAL A 186 18.01 -20.02 8.84
N PRO A 187 19.16 -19.32 8.79
CA PRO A 187 20.31 -19.63 9.63
C PRO A 187 20.00 -19.50 11.12
N ASP A 188 20.65 -20.28 11.98
CA ASP A 188 20.47 -20.14 13.44
C ASP A 188 21.08 -18.84 13.98
N ASP A 189 22.14 -18.34 13.35
CA ASP A 189 22.82 -17.09 13.73
C ASP A 189 22.02 -15.85 13.27
N PRO A 190 21.56 -14.98 14.20
CA PRO A 190 20.84 -13.76 13.85
C PRO A 190 21.65 -12.80 12.98
N ALA A 191 22.98 -12.74 13.12
CA ALA A 191 23.79 -11.85 12.29
C ALA A 191 23.74 -12.28 10.81
N ALA A 192 23.91 -13.58 10.55
CA ALA A 192 23.73 -14.14 9.21
C ALA A 192 22.32 -13.92 8.64
N GLN A 193 21.28 -13.97 9.46
CA GLN A 193 19.92 -13.63 9.02
C GLN A 193 19.82 -12.17 8.56
N VAL A 194 20.45 -11.24 9.29
CA VAL A 194 20.48 -9.81 8.93
C VAL A 194 21.22 -9.59 7.62
N ASP A 195 22.40 -10.20 7.45
CA ASP A 195 23.19 -10.09 6.23
C ASP A 195 22.39 -10.55 5.01
N LEU A 196 21.71 -11.71 5.11
CA LEU A 196 20.85 -12.22 4.04
C LEU A 196 19.68 -11.27 3.72
N ALA A 197 19.04 -10.68 4.74
CA ALA A 197 17.97 -9.72 4.52
C ALA A 197 18.47 -8.45 3.81
N LEU A 198 19.64 -7.94 4.21
CA LEU A 198 20.28 -6.77 3.59
C LEU A 198 20.69 -7.05 2.14
N ASP A 199 21.29 -8.21 1.85
CA ASP A 199 21.69 -8.62 0.51
C ASP A 199 20.48 -8.73 -0.44
N ARG A 200 19.36 -9.25 0.07
CA ARG A 200 18.09 -9.30 -0.67
C ARG A 200 17.54 -7.92 -0.96
N MET A 201 17.58 -7.00 0.00
CA MET A 201 17.19 -5.60 -0.25
C MET A 201 18.10 -4.93 -1.27
N GLN A 202 19.42 -5.12 -1.17
CA GLN A 202 20.38 -4.58 -2.12
C GLN A 202 20.14 -5.12 -3.55
N SER A 203 19.75 -6.40 -3.67
CA SER A 203 19.40 -6.99 -4.96
C SER A 203 18.19 -6.31 -5.61
N VAL A 204 17.18 -5.91 -4.82
CA VAL A 204 16.04 -5.11 -5.32
C VAL A 204 16.50 -3.72 -5.77
N VAL A 205 17.33 -3.05 -4.97
CA VAL A 205 17.86 -1.72 -5.31
C VAL A 205 18.66 -1.76 -6.62
N ARG A 206 19.53 -2.76 -6.80
CA ARG A 206 20.29 -2.95 -8.05
C ARG A 206 19.39 -3.27 -9.24
N ALA A 207 18.40 -4.14 -9.07
CA ALA A 207 17.42 -4.45 -10.14
C ALA A 207 16.53 -3.24 -10.49
N ALA A 208 16.37 -2.30 -9.57
CA ALA A 208 15.74 -1.02 -9.83
C ALA A 208 16.64 -0.05 -10.62
N GLY A 209 17.96 -0.30 -10.66
CA GLY A 209 18.95 0.60 -11.28
C GLY A 209 19.39 1.74 -10.37
N LEU A 210 19.30 1.55 -9.04
CA LEU A 210 19.53 2.59 -8.03
C LEU A 210 20.78 2.36 -7.15
N GLY A 211 21.63 1.38 -7.46
CA GLY A 211 22.80 1.05 -6.63
C GLY A 211 23.93 0.41 -7.39
#